data_AF-A0A3D2N0X7-F1
#
_entry.id   AF-A0A3D2N0X7-F1
#
_cell.length_a   1.000
_cell.length_b   1.000
_cell.length_c   1.000
_cell.angle_alpha   90.00
_cell.angle_beta   90.00
_cell.angle_gamma   90.00
#
_symmetry.space_group_name_H-M   'P 1'
#
loop_
_entity.id
_entity.type
_entity.pdbx_description
1 polymer ?
#
loop_
_entity_poly.entity_id
_entity_poly.type
_entity_poly.pdbx_seq_one_letter_code
_entity_poly.pdbx_strand_id
1 'polypeptide(L)'
;MKIPNEFLALGRTELMVACRLYSIVNRHTKLTANGYAICIKQETIAHDCNLSVSTVKRVLKALSEKGIITHAYRISRADGTLGATHYDLQAFS
;
A
#
# COMPACT_ATOMS: atom_id res chain seq x y z
N MET A 1 7.52 -7.71 12.56
CA MET A 1 6.18 -7.87 11.99
C MET A 1 6.07 -9.28 11.47
N LYS A 2 4.99 -10.03 11.76
CA LYS A 2 4.76 -11.36 11.19
C LYS A 2 4.12 -11.18 9.81
N ILE A 3 4.55 -11.96 8.82
CA ILE A 3 3.95 -11.94 7.48
C ILE A 3 2.63 -12.74 7.56
N PRO A 4 1.48 -12.17 7.19
CA PRO A 4 0.19 -12.86 7.22
C PRO A 4 0.13 -13.99 6.20
N ASN A 5 -0.58 -15.07 6.51
CA ASN A 5 -0.72 -16.22 5.59
C ASN A 5 -1.46 -15.83 4.30
N GLU A 6 -2.28 -14.79 4.35
CA GLU A 6 -2.96 -14.17 3.22
C GLU A 6 -1.98 -13.72 2.12
N PHE A 7 -0.72 -13.47 2.47
CA PHE A 7 0.32 -13.09 1.51
C PHE A 7 0.80 -14.27 0.66
N LEU A 8 0.61 -15.50 1.13
CA LEU A 8 0.97 -16.72 0.39
C LEU A 8 0.04 -16.95 -0.81
N ALA A 9 -1.16 -16.35 -0.80
CA ALA A 9 -2.11 -16.39 -1.91
C ALA A 9 -1.88 -15.28 -2.96
N LEU A 10 -0.86 -14.42 -2.76
CA LEU A 10 -0.54 -13.33 -3.68
C LEU A 10 0.34 -13.79 -4.82
N GLY A 11 0.09 -13.26 -6.01
CA GLY A 11 1.03 -13.37 -7.12
C GLY A 11 2.33 -12.62 -6.81
N ARG A 12 3.42 -12.99 -7.49
CA ARG A 12 4.77 -12.41 -7.26
C ARG A 12 4.78 -10.87 -7.17
N THR A 13 4.12 -10.20 -8.10
CA THR A 13 4.09 -8.74 -8.16
C THR A 13 3.26 -8.12 -7.03
N GLU A 14 2.15 -8.76 -6.67
CA GLU A 14 1.30 -8.33 -5.57
C GLU A 14 2.03 -8.47 -4.23
N LEU A 15 2.70 -9.61 -4.03
CA LEU A 15 3.52 -9.87 -2.84
C LEU A 15 4.64 -8.83 -2.72
N MET A 16 5.34 -8.52 -3.80
CA MET A 16 6.42 -7.52 -3.81
C MET A 16 5.90 -6.13 -3.39
N VAL A 17 4.79 -5.67 -3.96
CA VAL A 17 4.19 -4.38 -3.61
C VAL A 17 3.67 -4.40 -2.17
N ALA A 18 3.00 -5.47 -1.74
CA ALA A 18 2.54 -5.62 -0.37
C ALA A 18 3.71 -5.55 0.62
N CYS A 19 4.77 -6.34 0.42
CA CYS A 19 5.98 -6.27 1.24
C CYS A 19 6.56 -4.86 1.30
N ARG A 20 6.58 -4.12 0.17
CA ARG A 20 7.05 -2.73 0.18
C ARG A 20 6.17 -1.83 1.04
N LEU A 21 4.85 -1.92 0.93
CA LEU A 21 3.92 -1.14 1.74
C LEU A 21 4.10 -1.42 3.24
N TYR A 22 4.16 -2.70 3.62
CA TYR A 22 4.35 -3.12 5.02
C TYR A 22 5.76 -2.82 5.54
N SER A 23 6.79 -2.71 4.68
CA SER A 23 8.14 -2.29 5.11
C SER A 23 8.21 -0.87 5.67
N ILE A 24 7.23 -0.02 5.36
CA ILE A 24 7.14 1.37 5.83
C ILE A 24 6.49 1.42 7.23
N VAL A 25 5.67 0.43 7.56
CA VAL A 25 5.00 0.33 8.85
C VAL A 25 6.03 0.05 9.93
N ASN A 26 6.04 0.90 10.95
CA ASN A 26 6.94 0.84 12.08
C ASN A 26 6.17 1.13 13.39
N ARG A 27 6.87 1.14 14.52
CA ARG A 27 6.27 1.36 15.85
C ARG A 27 5.54 2.71 16.02
N HIS A 28 5.83 3.69 15.17
CA HIS A 28 5.21 5.02 15.18
C HIS A 28 4.13 5.18 14.11
N THR A 29 3.89 4.15 13.29
CA THR A 29 2.82 4.17 12.29
C THR A 29 1.48 4.25 12.98
N LYS A 30 0.67 5.23 12.58
CA LYS A 30 -0.67 5.45 13.13
C LYS A 30 -1.55 4.23 12.81
N LEU A 31 -2.12 3.64 13.85
CA LEU A 31 -3.20 2.66 13.72
C LEU A 31 -4.53 3.41 13.67
N THR A 32 -5.30 3.19 12.61
CA THR A 32 -6.66 3.72 12.41
C THR A 32 -7.67 2.60 12.66
N ALA A 33 -8.96 2.93 12.63
CA ALA A 33 -10.03 1.93 12.67
C ALA A 33 -9.94 0.91 11.51
N ASN A 34 -9.25 1.27 10.42
CA ASN A 34 -9.11 0.46 9.22
C ASN A 34 -7.75 -0.24 9.11
N GLY A 35 -6.81 -0.01 10.03
CA GLY A 35 -5.49 -0.64 10.05
C GLY A 35 -4.31 0.35 10.11
N TYR A 36 -3.15 -0.01 9.56
CA TYR A 36 -1.95 0.84 9.56
C TYR A 36 -2.04 1.91 8.47
N ALA A 37 -2.07 3.18 8.87
CA ALA A 37 -2.07 4.30 7.93
C ALA A 37 -0.66 4.63 7.44
N ILE A 38 -0.45 4.53 6.13
CA ILE A 38 0.79 4.91 5.45
C ILE A 38 0.52 5.93 4.35
N CYS A 39 1.56 6.68 3.97
CA CYS A 39 1.48 7.66 2.89
C CYS A 39 2.71 7.51 1.99
N ILE A 40 2.50 7.17 0.72
CA ILE A 40 3.57 6.95 -0.25
C ILE A 40 3.09 7.26 -1.67
N LYS A 41 4.01 7.75 -2.52
CA LYS A 41 3.75 7.98 -3.94
C LYS A 41 3.78 6.66 -4.71
N GLN A 42 2.86 6.49 -5.67
CA GLN A 42 2.85 5.30 -6.53
C GLN A 42 4.11 5.22 -7.39
N GLU A 43 4.69 6.36 -7.75
CA GLU A 43 5.95 6.48 -8.47
C GLU A 43 7.13 5.93 -7.63
N THR A 44 7.11 6.14 -6.31
CA THR A 44 8.12 5.57 -5.40
C THR A 44 7.98 4.06 -5.31
N ILE A 45 6.75 3.54 -5.20
CA ILE A 45 6.51 2.09 -5.23
C ILE A 45 7.00 1.48 -6.55
N ALA A 46 6.69 2.14 -7.67
CA ALA A 46 7.10 1.71 -9.01
C ALA A 46 8.62 1.63 -9.13
N HIS A 47 9.32 2.67 -8.68
CA HIS A 47 10.78 2.70 -8.63
C HIS A 47 11.35 1.58 -7.74
N ASP A 48 10.89 1.48 -6.49
CA ASP A 48 11.44 0.55 -5.49
C ASP A 48 11.17 -0.91 -5.83
N CYS A 49 10.05 -1.19 -6.51
CA CYS A 49 9.67 -2.53 -6.93
C CYS A 49 10.13 -2.85 -8.37
N ASN A 50 10.80 -1.93 -9.06
CA ASN A 50 11.17 -2.03 -10.48
C ASN A 50 9.98 -2.41 -11.39
N LEU A 51 8.87 -1.66 -11.25
CA LEU A 51 7.62 -1.84 -11.98
C LEU A 51 7.22 -0.55 -12.70
N SER A 52 6.36 -0.66 -13.71
CA SER A 52 5.68 0.52 -14.25
C SER A 52 4.60 1.03 -13.28
N VAL A 53 4.35 2.34 -13.30
CA VAL A 53 3.27 2.96 -12.50
C VAL A 53 1.90 2.35 -12.85
N SER A 54 1.65 2.01 -14.12
CA SER A 54 0.42 1.33 -14.54
C SER A 54 0.28 -0.05 -13.91
N THR A 55 1.37 -0.81 -13.79
CA THR A 55 1.39 -2.10 -13.10
C THR A 55 1.11 -1.92 -11.61
N VAL A 56 1.74 -0.93 -10.97
CA VAL A 56 1.49 -0.61 -9.56
C VAL A 56 0.02 -0.27 -9.31
N LYS A 57 -0.61 0.56 -10.15
CA LYS A 57 -2.05 0.87 -10.04
C LYS A 57 -2.92 -0.39 -10.07
N ARG A 58 -2.66 -1.29 -11.02
CA ARG A 58 -3.39 -2.57 -11.14
C ARG A 58 -3.19 -3.43 -9.89
N VAL A 59 -1.96 -3.53 -9.40
CA VAL A 59 -1.63 -4.31 -8.21
C VAL A 59 -2.27 -3.74 -6.95
N LEU A 60 -2.21 -2.42 -6.75
CA LEU A 60 -2.86 -1.77 -5.61
C LEU A 60 -4.37 -2.02 -5.60
N LYS A 61 -5.01 -1.97 -6.78
CA LYS A 61 -6.44 -2.33 -6.91
C LYS A 61 -6.69 -3.79 -6.49
N ALA A 62 -5.87 -4.72 -6.98
CA ALA A 62 -5.99 -6.13 -6.60
C ALA A 62 -5.76 -6.35 -5.09
N LEU A 63 -4.82 -5.65 -4.47
CA LEU A 63 -4.59 -5.69 -3.02
C LEU A 63 -5.80 -5.14 -2.23
N SER A 64 -6.50 -4.13 -2.75
CA SER A 64 -7.77 -3.65 -2.17
C SER A 64 -8.89 -4.69 -2.31
N GLU A 65 -9.03 -5.32 -3.47
CA GLU A 65 -10.01 -6.39 -3.70
C GLU A 65 -9.78 -7.61 -2.79
N LYS A 66 -8.52 -7.86 -2.42
CA LYS A 66 -8.12 -8.92 -1.48
C LYS A 66 -8.17 -8.51 0.00
N GLY A 67 -8.61 -7.28 0.32
CA GLY A 67 -8.75 -6.78 1.69
C GLY A 67 -7.45 -6.34 2.38
N ILE A 68 -6.29 -6.50 1.73
CA ILE A 68 -4.99 -6.12 2.29
C ILE A 68 -4.87 -4.60 2.42
N ILE A 69 -5.43 -3.87 1.46
CA ILE A 69 -5.60 -2.42 1.52
C ILE A 69 -7.08 -2.16 1.80
N THR A 70 -7.38 -1.70 3.01
CA THR A 70 -8.77 -1.48 3.47
C THR A 70 -9.31 -0.14 2.99
N HIS A 71 -8.43 0.86 2.86
CA HIS A 71 -8.80 2.18 2.37
C HIS A 71 -7.65 2.80 1.57
N ALA A 72 -7.99 3.54 0.51
CA ALA A 72 -7.01 4.27 -0.29
C ALA A 72 -7.60 5.60 -0.78
N TYR A 73 -6.91 6.70 -0.51
CA TYR A 73 -7.35 8.02 -0.94
C TYR A 73 -6.16 8.93 -1.25
N ARG A 74 -6.41 9.96 -2.07
CA ARG A 74 -5.38 10.93 -2.44
C ARG A 74 -5.90 12.32 -2.11
N ILE A 75 -5.10 13.08 -1.36
CA ILE A 75 -5.43 14.46 -1.05
C ILE A 75 -4.87 15.33 -2.17
N SER A 76 -5.74 16.12 -2.79
CA SER A 76 -5.34 17.19 -3.70
C SER A 76 -4.71 18.32 -2.86
N ARG A 77 -3.52 18.76 -3.25
CA ARG A 77 -2.90 19.91 -2.61
C ARG A 77 -3.55 21.20 -3.08
N ALA A 78 -3.35 22.28 -2.33
CA ALA A 78 -3.89 23.61 -2.64
C ALA A 78 -3.44 24.14 -4.02
N ASP A 79 -2.32 23.65 -4.55
CA ASP A 79 -1.77 23.97 -5.87
C ASP A 79 -2.37 23.13 -7.02
N GLY A 80 -3.37 22.29 -6.74
CA GLY A 80 -3.98 21.39 -7.72
C GLY A 80 -3.13 20.18 -8.07
N THR A 81 -1.92 20.04 -7.49
CA THR A 81 -1.09 18.85 -7.70
C THR A 81 -1.58 17.70 -6.84
N LEU A 82 -1.51 16.50 -7.41
CA LEU A 82 -1.90 15.30 -6.70
C LEU A 82 -0.78 14.89 -5.73
N GLY A 83 -1.11 14.83 -4.42
CA GLY A 83 -0.17 14.48 -3.36
C GLY A 83 0.30 13.03 -3.38
N ALA A 84 0.95 12.57 -2.31
CA ALA A 84 1.14 11.13 -2.10
C ALA A 84 -0.21 10.45 -1.82
N THR A 85 -0.31 9.16 -2.10
CA THR A 85 -1.54 8.40 -1.82
C THR A 85 -1.46 7.86 -0.40
N HIS A 86 -2.55 8.04 0.34
CA HIS A 86 -2.75 7.47 1.66
C HIS A 86 -3.38 6.08 1.51
N TYR A 87 -2.84 5.12 2.25
CA TYR A 87 -3.34 3.75 2.30
C TYR A 87 -3.50 3.33 3.75
N ASP A 88 -4.65 2.74 4.06
CA ASP A 88 -4.83 1.96 5.29
C ASP A 88 -4.58 0.49 4.94
N LEU A 89 -3.60 -0.11 5.61
CA LEU A 89 -3.21 -1.50 5.44
C LEU A 89 -3.81 -2.35 6.56
N GLN A 90 -4.38 -3.50 6.23
CA GLN A 90 -4.94 -4.40 7.23
C GLN A 90 -3.92 -4.71 8.35
N ALA A 91 -4.34 -4.50 9.60
CA ALA A 91 -3.53 -4.87 10.74
C ALA A 91 -3.76 -6.35 11.07
N PHE A 92 -2.87 -7.21 10.59
CA PHE A 92 -2.88 -8.63 10.90
C PHE A 92 -2.30 -8.86 12.31
N SER A 93 -3.09 -9.49 13.17
CA SER A 93 -2.75 -9.86 14.55
C SER A 93 -2.06 -11.22 14.63
#